data_AF-A0A524DQN4-F1
#
_entry.id   AF-A0A524DQN4-F1
#
_cell.length_a   1.000
_cell.length_b   1.000
_cell.length_c   1.000
_cell.angle_alpha   90.00
_cell.angle_beta   90.00
_cell.angle_gamma   90.00
#
_symmetry.space_group_name_H-M   'P 1'
#
loop_
_entity.id
_entity.type
_entity.pdbx_description
1 polymer ?
#
loop_
_entity_poly.entity_id
_entity_poly.type
_entity_poly.pdbx_seq_one_letter_code
_entity_poly.pdbx_strand_id
1 'polypeptide(L)'
;MHFLRKLIESPELDDPAKKHKNIHRHFARYSKGIFIGPAIKITKTNTKITLKGSFEYEDLIQEIIVTTISEREFEINGILISGSDITEDISNLGLDWKLKKSTGKAKNYKAIINEKINRNNLIDIIEKLRETSYFLLSFNLNPTCKVSTKKRIPQPSKKKIEDDDISKRIQFCTGIINNSERNIKLILDLVLKDFKLDLPENWKTITITNNYNITNIIIPKNIQDSRLLRIMALREGQMKRTLNVDGELIEKEYSIRV
;
A
#
# COMPACT_ATOMS: atom_id res chain seq x y z
N MET A 1 -4.93 -0.91 9.59
CA MET A 1 -3.69 -1.70 9.35
C MET A 1 -3.47 -1.92 7.86
N HIS A 2 -2.22 -1.83 7.36
CA HIS A 2 -1.88 -2.09 5.95
C HIS A 2 -2.21 -3.53 5.50
N PHE A 3 -2.60 -3.69 4.23
CA PHE A 3 -3.13 -4.95 3.71
C PHE A 3 -2.09 -6.07 3.66
N LEU A 4 -0.81 -5.79 3.34
CA LEU A 4 0.24 -6.81 3.28
C LEU A 4 0.51 -7.37 4.67
N ARG A 5 0.54 -6.51 5.69
CA ARG A 5 0.70 -6.95 7.07
C ARG A 5 -0.44 -7.87 7.49
N LYS A 6 -1.70 -7.47 7.20
CA LYS A 6 -2.88 -8.30 7.50
C LYS A 6 -2.84 -9.63 6.75
N LEU A 7 -2.35 -9.65 5.51
CA LEU A 7 -2.18 -10.87 4.72
C LEU A 7 -1.10 -11.80 5.28
N ILE A 8 0.01 -11.26 5.77
CA ILE A 8 1.08 -12.05 6.41
C ILE A 8 0.61 -12.64 7.74
N GLU A 9 -0.13 -11.87 8.53
CA GLU A 9 -0.67 -12.31 9.83
C GLU A 9 -1.88 -13.27 9.67
N SER A 10 -2.60 -13.20 8.56
CA SER A 10 -3.74 -14.06 8.25
C SER A 10 -3.82 -14.36 6.75
N PRO A 11 -3.03 -15.33 6.25
CA PRO A 11 -2.93 -15.62 4.81
C PRO A 11 -4.19 -16.24 4.22
N GLU A 12 -4.94 -16.99 5.03
CA GLU A 12 -6.21 -17.60 4.67
C GLU A 12 -7.36 -16.82 5.32
N LEU A 13 -8.13 -16.12 4.49
CA LEU A 13 -9.18 -15.23 4.96
C LEU A 13 -10.56 -15.90 4.80
N ASP A 14 -11.39 -15.78 5.83
CA ASP A 14 -12.79 -16.23 5.77
C ASP A 14 -13.67 -15.18 5.08
N ASP A 15 -14.43 -15.61 4.07
CA ASP A 15 -15.26 -14.78 3.19
C ASP A 15 -14.60 -13.42 2.80
N PRO A 16 -13.45 -13.44 2.09
CA PRO A 16 -12.62 -12.26 1.88
C PRO A 16 -13.36 -11.10 1.21
N ALA A 17 -14.24 -11.42 0.25
CA ALA A 17 -15.03 -10.44 -0.50
C ALA A 17 -16.00 -9.64 0.38
N LYS A 18 -16.42 -10.18 1.54
CA LYS A 18 -17.33 -9.51 2.47
C LYS A 18 -16.63 -8.97 3.71
N LYS A 19 -15.79 -9.80 4.36
CA LYS A 19 -15.18 -9.50 5.67
C LYS A 19 -13.81 -8.83 5.56
N HIS A 20 -13.13 -8.97 4.42
CA HIS A 20 -11.76 -8.48 4.21
C HIS A 20 -11.62 -7.68 2.91
N LYS A 21 -12.60 -6.81 2.63
CA LYS A 21 -12.67 -5.97 1.42
C LYS A 21 -11.36 -5.20 1.17
N ASN A 22 -10.72 -4.78 2.27
CA ASN A 22 -9.46 -4.06 2.26
C ASN A 22 -8.32 -4.86 1.61
N ILE A 23 -8.25 -6.18 1.80
CA ILE A 23 -7.27 -7.06 1.14
C ILE A 23 -7.80 -7.49 -0.23
N HIS A 24 -9.05 -7.96 -0.28
CA HIS A 24 -9.65 -8.57 -1.46
C HIS A 24 -9.51 -7.71 -2.72
N ARG A 25 -9.74 -6.39 -2.59
CA ARG A 25 -9.67 -5.46 -3.72
C ARG A 25 -8.29 -5.43 -4.41
N HIS A 26 -7.21 -5.66 -3.67
CA HIS A 26 -5.84 -5.64 -4.20
C HIS A 26 -5.58 -6.85 -5.10
N PHE A 27 -6.26 -7.96 -4.83
CA PHE A 27 -6.15 -9.20 -5.59
C PHE A 27 -7.18 -9.31 -6.72
N ALA A 28 -8.22 -8.46 -6.74
CA ALA A 28 -9.25 -8.44 -7.77
C ALA A 28 -8.77 -8.27 -9.21
N ARG A 29 -7.56 -7.73 -9.37
CA ARG A 29 -6.93 -7.51 -10.67
C ARG A 29 -6.19 -8.72 -11.22
N TYR A 30 -5.81 -9.69 -10.38
CA TYR A 30 -4.99 -10.82 -10.78
C TYR A 30 -5.85 -11.96 -11.33
N SER A 31 -5.44 -12.49 -12.49
CA SER A 31 -5.96 -13.74 -13.04
C SER A 31 -5.12 -14.92 -12.52
N LYS A 32 -5.29 -16.12 -13.09
CA LYS A 32 -4.33 -17.21 -12.87
C LYS A 32 -2.97 -16.83 -13.48
N GLY A 33 -1.88 -17.21 -12.82
CA GLY A 33 -0.51 -16.96 -13.25
C GLY A 33 0.37 -16.28 -12.20
N ILE A 34 1.56 -15.86 -12.64
CA ILE A 34 2.58 -15.24 -11.80
C ILE A 34 2.58 -13.73 -12.02
N PHE A 35 2.55 -12.95 -10.94
CA PHE A 35 2.47 -11.50 -10.98
C PHE A 35 3.48 -10.84 -10.06
N ILE A 36 4.04 -9.74 -10.55
CA ILE A 36 4.82 -8.80 -9.76
C ILE A 36 3.84 -8.04 -8.84
N GLY A 37 3.95 -8.28 -7.54
CA GLY A 37 3.22 -7.55 -6.51
C GLY A 37 4.06 -6.41 -5.93
N PRO A 38 3.58 -5.70 -4.91
CA PRO A 38 4.23 -4.48 -4.41
C PRO A 38 5.66 -4.68 -3.90
N ALA A 39 6.48 -3.65 -4.01
CA ALA A 39 7.83 -3.61 -3.47
C ALA A 39 8.12 -2.32 -2.71
N ILE A 40 8.98 -2.40 -1.70
CA ILE A 40 9.47 -1.25 -0.93
C ILE A 40 10.97 -1.38 -0.71
N LYS A 41 11.68 -0.27 -0.81
CA LYS A 41 13.08 -0.12 -0.46
C LYS A 41 13.23 0.85 0.68
N ILE A 42 14.00 0.46 1.68
CA ILE A 42 14.35 1.25 2.86
C ILE A 42 15.86 1.49 2.77
N THR A 43 16.27 2.75 2.84
CA THR A 43 17.69 3.12 2.90
C THR A 43 17.90 4.07 4.06
N LYS A 44 18.87 3.80 4.93
CA LYS A 44 19.25 4.74 5.99
C LYS A 44 20.63 5.34 5.72
N THR A 45 20.75 6.63 6.03
CA THR A 45 22.01 7.36 6.14
C THR A 45 22.13 7.89 7.56
N ASN A 46 23.24 8.53 7.91
CA ASN A 46 23.42 9.11 9.25
C ASN A 46 22.33 10.13 9.62
N THR A 47 21.73 10.81 8.63
CA THR A 47 20.78 11.90 8.86
C THR A 47 19.31 11.52 8.62
N LYS A 48 19.04 10.57 7.72
CA LYS A 48 17.67 10.27 7.29
C LYS A 48 17.44 8.80 6.94
N ILE A 49 16.18 8.39 7.02
CA ILE A 49 15.66 7.14 6.48
C ILE A 49 14.79 7.49 5.28
N THR A 50 15.00 6.81 4.17
CA THR A 50 14.23 6.97 2.94
C THR A 50 13.47 5.68 2.64
N LEU A 51 12.15 5.80 2.53
CA LEU A 51 11.23 4.76 2.09
C LEU A 51 10.87 5.03 0.63
N LYS A 52 11.12 4.09 -0.27
CA LYS A 52 10.71 4.14 -1.67
C LYS A 52 9.76 2.98 -1.93
N GLY A 53 8.50 3.27 -2.14
CA GLY A 53 7.44 2.28 -2.35
C GLY A 53 6.93 2.28 -3.78
N SER A 54 6.57 1.09 -4.27
CA SER A 54 5.73 0.95 -5.44
C SER A 54 4.29 1.40 -5.15
N PHE A 55 3.42 1.30 -6.15
CA PHE A 55 1.98 1.36 -5.91
C PHE A 55 1.58 0.32 -4.84
N GLU A 56 0.62 0.69 -4.01
CA GLU A 56 0.10 -0.01 -2.82
C GLU A 56 0.96 0.05 -1.56
N TYR A 57 2.03 0.85 -1.57
CA TYR A 57 2.77 1.24 -0.36
C TYR A 57 2.51 2.69 0.05
N GLU A 58 1.74 3.46 -0.72
CA GLU A 58 1.55 4.89 -0.49
C GLU A 58 0.92 5.19 0.88
N ASP A 59 -0.09 4.41 1.29
CA ASP A 59 -0.81 4.61 2.54
C ASP A 59 0.05 4.23 3.75
N LEU A 60 0.82 3.13 3.66
CA LEU A 60 1.76 2.71 4.70
C LEU A 60 2.90 3.71 4.86
N ILE A 61 3.47 4.20 3.76
CA ILE A 61 4.51 5.22 3.82
C ILE A 61 3.94 6.48 4.46
N GLN A 62 2.76 6.94 4.05
CA GLN A 62 2.10 8.10 4.67
C GLN A 62 1.88 7.89 6.17
N GLU A 63 1.32 6.74 6.57
CA GLU A 63 1.11 6.40 7.99
C GLU A 63 2.41 6.47 8.79
N ILE A 64 3.49 5.88 8.28
CA ILE A 64 4.80 5.92 8.93
C ILE A 64 5.27 7.37 9.09
N ILE A 65 5.29 8.16 8.02
CA ILE A 65 5.79 9.53 8.10
C ILE A 65 4.92 10.36 9.05
N VAL A 66 3.60 10.35 8.90
CA VAL A 66 2.66 11.14 9.71
C VAL A 66 2.72 10.75 11.20
N THR A 67 2.99 9.48 11.52
CA THR A 67 3.16 9.02 12.91
C THR A 67 4.45 9.55 13.56
N THR A 68 5.44 9.96 12.75
CA THR A 68 6.76 10.40 13.23
C THR A 68 6.92 11.92 13.29
N ILE A 69 6.02 12.71 12.69
CA ILE A 69 6.13 14.16 12.68
C ILE A 69 5.70 14.81 13.99
N SER A 70 6.40 15.87 14.37
CA SER A 70 6.07 16.73 15.51
C SER A 70 4.99 17.75 15.18
N GLU A 71 4.91 18.16 13.91
CA GLU A 71 4.03 19.19 13.40
C GLU A 71 2.57 18.77 13.55
N ARG A 72 1.81 19.58 14.27
CA ARG A 72 0.39 19.31 14.53
C ARG A 72 -0.46 19.51 13.29
N GLU A 73 -0.11 20.46 12.43
CA GLU A 73 -0.83 20.80 11.22
C GLU A 73 0.13 21.08 10.07
N PHE A 74 -0.25 20.68 8.86
CA PHE A 74 0.57 20.87 7.66
C PHE A 74 -0.27 20.81 6.40
N GLU A 75 0.29 21.31 5.31
CA GLU A 75 -0.34 21.29 4.00
C GLU A 75 -0.15 19.94 3.31
N ILE A 76 -1.26 19.37 2.84
CA ILE A 76 -1.28 18.20 1.98
C ILE A 76 -1.79 18.60 0.60
N ASN A 77 -1.21 17.99 -0.43
CA ASN A 77 -1.72 18.08 -1.79
C ASN A 77 -1.75 16.70 -2.44
N GLY A 78 -2.74 16.43 -3.28
CA GLY A 78 -2.80 15.14 -3.95
C GLY A 78 -4.18 14.75 -4.44
N ILE A 79 -4.36 13.44 -4.59
CA ILE A 79 -5.60 12.86 -5.09
C ILE A 79 -5.98 11.67 -4.20
N LEU A 80 -7.23 11.67 -3.73
CA LEU A 80 -7.88 10.47 -3.20
C LEU A 80 -8.59 9.76 -4.34
N ILE A 81 -8.41 8.45 -4.48
CA ILE A 81 -9.14 7.63 -5.47
C ILE A 81 -9.84 6.49 -4.74
N SER A 82 -11.17 6.41 -4.85
CA SER A 82 -11.97 5.35 -4.25
C SER A 82 -12.67 4.49 -5.31
N GLY A 83 -12.81 3.20 -5.02
CA GLY A 83 -13.60 2.26 -5.82
C GLY A 83 -15.12 2.42 -5.66
N SER A 84 -15.56 3.11 -4.60
CA SER A 84 -16.96 3.34 -4.25
C SER A 84 -17.21 4.80 -3.90
N ASP A 85 -18.49 5.19 -3.82
CA ASP A 85 -18.85 6.47 -3.23
C ASP A 85 -18.58 6.41 -1.73
N ILE A 86 -17.82 7.37 -1.21
CA ILE A 86 -17.42 7.47 0.20
C ILE A 86 -17.71 8.88 0.74
N THR A 87 -18.64 9.59 0.11
CA THR A 87 -19.02 10.96 0.50
C THR A 87 -19.47 11.01 1.96
N GLU A 88 -20.25 10.03 2.41
CA GLU A 88 -20.69 9.94 3.80
C GLU A 88 -19.53 9.71 4.78
N ASP A 89 -18.60 8.80 4.45
CA ASP A 89 -17.42 8.55 5.28
C ASP A 89 -16.54 9.80 5.42
N ILE A 90 -16.38 10.56 4.33
CA ILE A 90 -15.65 11.84 4.30
C ILE A 90 -16.34 12.87 5.20
N SER A 91 -17.66 13.04 5.06
CA SER A 91 -18.44 13.96 5.89
C SER A 91 -18.38 13.59 7.38
N ASN A 92 -18.45 12.30 7.71
CA ASN A 92 -18.33 11.79 9.08
C ASN A 92 -16.94 12.04 9.69
N LEU A 93 -15.93 12.30 8.86
CA LEU A 93 -14.58 12.72 9.28
C LEU A 93 -14.45 14.24 9.39
N GLY A 94 -15.52 14.99 9.14
CA GLY A 94 -15.52 16.45 9.17
C GLY A 94 -14.78 17.09 7.99
N LEU A 95 -14.72 16.40 6.85
CA LEU A 95 -14.03 16.86 5.64
C LEU A 95 -15.04 17.28 4.56
N ASP A 96 -14.67 18.24 3.71
CA ASP A 96 -15.45 18.67 2.52
C ASP A 96 -14.79 18.23 1.21
N TRP A 97 -14.24 17.02 1.16
CA TRP A 97 -13.58 16.51 -0.04
C TRP A 97 -14.58 16.16 -1.13
N LYS A 98 -14.62 16.98 -2.18
CA LYS A 98 -15.58 16.83 -3.28
C LYS A 98 -15.20 15.68 -4.21
N LEU A 99 -15.90 14.56 -4.08
CA LEU A 99 -15.73 13.41 -4.97
C LEU A 99 -16.38 13.67 -6.34
N LYS A 100 -15.60 13.47 -7.39
CA LYS A 100 -16.08 13.42 -8.78
C LYS A 100 -16.03 11.99 -9.30
N LYS A 101 -17.15 11.51 -9.80
CA LYS A 101 -17.26 10.20 -10.46
C LYS A 101 -16.59 10.24 -11.83
N SER A 102 -15.76 9.25 -12.13
CA SER A 102 -15.12 9.13 -13.43
C SER A 102 -16.12 8.73 -14.52
N THR A 103 -15.88 9.22 -15.73
CA THR A 103 -16.67 8.93 -16.94
C THR A 103 -16.30 7.62 -17.64
N GLY A 104 -15.21 6.95 -17.23
CA GLY A 104 -14.75 5.70 -17.86
C GLY A 104 -15.58 4.47 -17.52
N LYS A 105 -15.34 3.36 -18.25
CA LYS A 105 -15.98 2.05 -18.01
C LYS A 105 -15.80 1.56 -16.55
N ALA A 106 -14.61 1.80 -15.99
CA ALA A 106 -14.35 1.63 -14.57
C ALA A 106 -14.76 2.90 -13.82
N LYS A 107 -15.99 2.93 -13.30
CA LYS A 107 -16.46 3.97 -12.39
C LYS A 107 -15.61 3.96 -11.11
N ASN A 108 -14.85 5.02 -10.88
CA ASN A 108 -14.19 5.35 -9.61
C ASN A 108 -14.57 6.77 -9.19
N TYR A 109 -14.28 7.11 -7.95
CA TYR A 109 -14.53 8.41 -7.35
C TYR A 109 -13.18 9.07 -7.02
N LYS A 110 -13.06 10.36 -7.35
CA LYS A 110 -11.80 11.09 -7.17
C LYS A 110 -12.03 12.43 -6.49
N ALA A 111 -11.26 12.73 -5.44
CA ALA A 111 -11.15 14.07 -4.88
C ALA A 111 -9.73 14.60 -5.12
N ILE A 112 -9.63 15.87 -5.55
CA ILE A 112 -8.38 16.61 -5.57
C ILE A 112 -8.30 17.34 -4.24
N ILE A 113 -7.20 17.13 -3.51
CA ILE A 113 -7.01 17.65 -2.17
C ILE A 113 -5.87 18.67 -2.21
N ASN A 114 -6.11 19.83 -1.63
CA ASN A 114 -5.12 20.87 -1.41
C ASN A 114 -5.56 21.70 -0.20
N GLU A 115 -5.14 21.28 0.99
CA GLU A 115 -5.60 21.89 2.24
C GLU A 115 -4.59 21.69 3.37
N LYS A 116 -4.83 22.42 4.47
CA LYS A 116 -4.14 22.21 5.74
C LYS A 116 -4.89 21.15 6.54
N ILE A 117 -4.17 20.18 7.07
CA ILE A 117 -4.76 19.08 7.84
C ILE A 117 -4.04 18.88 9.18
N ASN A 118 -4.78 18.44 10.19
CA ASN A 118 -4.20 17.99 11.44
C ASN A 118 -3.57 16.60 11.31
N ARG A 119 -2.42 16.38 11.95
CA ARG A 119 -1.72 15.08 11.97
C ARG A 119 -2.62 13.91 12.38
N ASN A 120 -3.36 14.06 13.48
CA ASN A 120 -4.20 12.98 13.99
C ASN A 120 -5.38 12.71 13.05
N ASN A 121 -5.97 13.76 12.47
CA ASN A 121 -7.02 13.60 11.47
C ASN A 121 -6.51 12.81 10.25
N LEU A 122 -5.30 13.08 9.76
CA LEU A 122 -4.74 12.32 8.64
C LEU A 122 -4.50 10.84 8.99
N ILE A 123 -4.09 10.53 10.21
CA ILE A 123 -3.96 9.15 10.69
C ILE A 123 -5.34 8.46 10.67
N ASP A 124 -6.36 9.11 11.22
CA ASP A 124 -7.73 8.56 11.27
C ASP A 124 -8.31 8.36 9.87
N ILE A 125 -8.04 9.29 8.96
CA ILE A 125 -8.46 9.21 7.55
C ILE A 125 -7.78 8.03 6.87
N ILE A 126 -6.47 7.87 7.03
CA ILE A 126 -5.72 6.75 6.45
C ILE A 126 -6.32 5.45 6.97
N GLU A 127 -6.55 5.33 8.27
CA GLU A 127 -7.05 4.08 8.86
C GLU A 127 -8.47 3.75 8.40
N LYS A 128 -9.38 4.73 8.34
CA LYS A 128 -10.77 4.50 7.94
C LYS A 128 -10.94 4.30 6.44
N LEU A 129 -10.25 5.08 5.61
CA LEU A 129 -10.49 5.09 4.17
C LEU A 129 -9.53 4.19 3.39
N ARG A 130 -8.44 3.67 3.98
CA ARG A 130 -7.52 2.74 3.27
C ARG A 130 -8.20 1.47 2.79
N GLU A 131 -9.35 1.09 3.33
CA GLU A 131 -10.06 -0.11 2.86
C GLU A 131 -10.72 0.08 1.49
N THR A 132 -11.12 1.31 1.15
CA THR A 132 -11.90 1.64 -0.06
C THR A 132 -11.14 2.57 -1.02
N SER A 133 -10.11 3.25 -0.51
CA SER A 133 -9.37 4.28 -1.22
C SER A 133 -7.87 4.02 -1.36
N TYR A 134 -7.28 4.74 -2.32
CA TYR A 134 -5.84 4.97 -2.50
C TYR A 134 -5.54 6.44 -2.21
N PHE A 135 -4.51 6.69 -1.39
CA PHE A 135 -4.08 8.03 -1.02
C PHE A 135 -2.87 8.45 -1.85
N LEU A 136 -3.08 9.25 -2.88
CA LEU A 136 -1.98 9.81 -3.67
C LEU A 136 -1.61 11.20 -3.15
N LEU A 137 -1.41 11.30 -1.84
CA LEU A 137 -1.11 12.55 -1.14
C LEU A 137 0.40 12.76 -1.04
N SER A 138 0.79 14.03 -1.01
CA SER A 138 2.14 14.52 -0.85
C SER A 138 2.13 15.69 0.12
N PHE A 139 3.18 15.81 0.92
CA PHE A 139 3.41 16.93 1.82
C PHE A 139 4.92 17.07 2.06
N ASN A 140 5.36 18.29 2.36
CA ASN A 140 6.76 18.59 2.59
C ASN A 140 6.88 19.55 3.77
N LEU A 141 7.36 19.03 4.92
CA LEU A 141 7.57 19.85 6.11
C LEU A 141 8.96 20.47 6.09
N ASN A 142 9.97 19.66 5.75
CA ASN A 142 11.36 20.07 5.66
C ASN A 142 12.17 19.04 4.82
N PRO A 143 13.44 19.32 4.47
CA PRO A 143 14.24 18.42 3.63
C PRO A 143 14.41 16.99 4.17
N THR A 144 14.27 16.81 5.48
CA THR A 144 14.37 15.53 6.18
C THR A 144 13.01 14.91 6.52
N CYS A 145 11.90 15.57 6.20
CA CYS A 145 10.55 15.10 6.50
C CYS A 145 9.55 15.45 5.40
N LYS A 146 9.25 14.48 4.54
CA LYS A 146 8.32 14.65 3.42
C LYS A 146 7.76 13.34 2.89
N VAL A 147 6.60 13.43 2.24
CA VAL A 147 6.03 12.38 1.39
C VAL A 147 5.81 12.95 -0.01
N SER A 148 6.21 12.18 -1.02
CA SER A 148 5.92 12.47 -2.42
C SER A 148 5.30 11.24 -3.08
N THR A 149 4.14 11.41 -3.71
CA THR A 149 3.41 10.32 -4.37
C THR A 149 3.00 10.73 -5.77
N LYS A 150 3.16 9.83 -6.75
CA LYS A 150 2.66 10.05 -8.11
C LYS A 150 1.13 10.16 -8.11
N LYS A 151 0.59 11.09 -8.90
CA LYS A 151 -0.85 11.40 -8.96
C LYS A 151 -1.68 10.43 -9.83
N ARG A 152 -1.05 9.41 -10.42
CA ARG A 152 -1.72 8.46 -11.32
C ARG A 152 -1.34 7.03 -10.95
N ILE A 153 -2.35 6.21 -10.67
CA ILE A 153 -2.18 4.78 -10.46
C ILE A 153 -1.53 4.16 -11.72
N PRO A 154 -0.42 3.43 -11.58
CA PRO A 154 0.22 2.79 -12.72
C PRO A 154 -0.68 1.69 -13.28
N GLN A 155 -0.56 1.43 -14.58
CA GLN A 155 -1.18 0.24 -15.15
C GLN A 155 -0.43 -1.01 -14.66
N PRO A 156 -1.14 -2.13 -14.44
CA PRO A 156 -0.48 -3.40 -14.15
C PRO A 156 0.55 -3.73 -15.23
N SER A 157 1.78 -4.05 -14.80
CA SER A 157 2.85 -4.45 -15.71
C SER A 157 2.50 -5.79 -16.36
N LYS A 158 2.72 -5.91 -17.67
CA LYS A 158 2.66 -7.19 -18.40
C LYS A 158 4.02 -7.90 -18.46
N LYS A 159 5.06 -7.31 -17.83
CA LYS A 159 6.41 -7.87 -17.85
C LYS A 159 6.49 -9.15 -17.02
N LYS A 160 7.40 -10.04 -17.42
CA LYS A 160 7.83 -11.17 -16.59
C LYS A 160 8.58 -10.66 -15.35
N ILE A 161 8.66 -11.50 -14.31
CA ILE A 161 9.42 -11.18 -13.09
C ILE A 161 10.89 -10.89 -13.42
N GLU A 162 11.48 -11.67 -14.34
CA GLU A 162 12.87 -11.52 -14.79
C GLU A 162 13.16 -10.13 -15.41
N ASP A 163 12.14 -9.49 -15.99
CA ASP A 163 12.26 -8.18 -16.64
C ASP A 163 11.84 -7.01 -15.70
N ASP A 164 11.58 -7.28 -14.41
CA ASP A 164 11.17 -6.26 -13.45
C ASP A 164 12.32 -5.31 -13.14
N ASP A 165 12.07 -4.01 -13.35
CA ASP A 165 12.98 -2.97 -12.90
C ASP A 165 12.44 -2.40 -11.59
N ILE A 166 12.77 -3.09 -10.50
CA ILE A 166 12.38 -2.71 -9.14
C ILE A 166 12.75 -1.25 -8.88
N SER A 167 13.92 -0.81 -9.35
CA SER A 167 14.46 0.54 -9.12
C SER A 167 13.58 1.66 -9.68
N LYS A 168 12.88 1.41 -10.80
CA LYS A 168 11.90 2.33 -11.38
C LYS A 168 10.54 2.23 -10.67
N ARG A 169 10.12 1.00 -10.34
CA ARG A 169 8.79 0.74 -9.77
C ARG A 169 8.63 1.32 -8.38
N ILE A 170 9.65 1.25 -7.53
CA ILE A 170 9.65 1.80 -6.17
C ILE A 170 9.67 3.34 -6.10
N GLN A 171 9.69 4.04 -7.24
CA GLN A 171 9.64 5.50 -7.30
C GLN A 171 8.21 6.04 -7.36
N PHE A 172 7.21 5.23 -7.00
CA PHE A 172 5.81 5.63 -7.02
C PHE A 172 5.45 6.53 -5.84
N CYS A 173 5.87 6.12 -4.64
CA CYS A 173 5.75 6.89 -3.41
C CYS A 173 7.12 6.95 -2.71
N THR A 174 7.48 8.09 -2.14
CA THR A 174 8.71 8.26 -1.38
C THR A 174 8.43 8.99 -0.09
N GLY A 175 8.80 8.38 1.04
CA GLY A 175 8.81 8.99 2.36
C GLY A 175 10.25 9.24 2.82
N ILE A 176 10.49 10.39 3.44
CA ILE A 176 11.77 10.71 4.09
C ILE A 176 11.46 11.17 5.50
N ILE A 177 12.19 10.63 6.48
CA ILE A 177 12.16 11.03 7.90
C ILE A 177 13.58 11.05 8.46
N ASN A 178 13.78 11.70 9.61
CA ASN A 178 15.04 11.67 10.34
C ASN A 178 15.42 10.25 10.77
N ASN A 179 16.72 9.95 10.77
CA ASN A 179 17.22 8.68 11.27
C ASN A 179 17.27 8.69 12.80
N SER A 180 16.40 7.89 13.43
CA SER A 180 16.39 7.67 14.88
C SER A 180 16.00 6.22 15.18
N GLU A 181 16.41 5.70 16.33
CA GLU A 181 16.07 4.34 16.76
C GLU A 181 14.55 4.10 16.83
N ARG A 182 13.80 5.08 17.34
CA ARG A 182 12.33 5.05 17.36
C ARG A 182 11.75 4.88 15.97
N ASN A 183 12.22 5.65 15.00
CA ASN A 183 11.72 5.60 13.62
C ASN A 183 12.11 4.30 12.92
N ILE A 184 13.33 3.81 13.13
CA ILE A 184 13.78 2.50 12.63
C ILE A 184 12.85 1.41 13.18
N LYS A 185 12.66 1.36 14.50
CA LYS A 185 11.82 0.35 15.14
C LYS A 185 10.39 0.37 14.58
N LEU A 186 9.78 1.55 14.46
CA LEU A 186 8.45 1.72 13.87
C LEU A 186 8.40 1.16 12.44
N ILE A 187 9.37 1.50 11.59
CA ILE A 187 9.45 1.01 10.22
C ILE A 187 9.57 -0.51 10.20
N LEU A 188 10.48 -1.10 10.99
CA LEU A 188 10.68 -2.54 11.01
C LEU A 188 9.42 -3.28 11.50
N ASP A 189 8.76 -2.77 12.53
CA ASP A 189 7.53 -3.37 13.08
C ASP A 189 6.34 -3.30 12.10
N LEU A 190 6.27 -2.24 11.29
CA LEU A 190 5.19 -2.06 10.32
C LEU A 190 5.44 -2.74 8.98
N VAL A 191 6.69 -2.77 8.52
CA VAL A 191 7.05 -3.21 7.17
C VAL A 191 7.61 -4.63 7.14
N LEU A 192 8.31 -5.07 8.20
CA LEU A 192 9.19 -6.26 8.21
C LEU A 192 8.95 -7.17 9.42
N LYS A 193 7.75 -7.16 10.00
CA LYS A 193 7.45 -7.94 11.21
C LYS A 193 7.80 -9.42 11.07
N ASP A 194 7.57 -9.98 9.89
CA ASP A 194 7.88 -11.36 9.53
C ASP A 194 9.38 -11.68 9.46
N PHE A 195 10.23 -10.71 9.10
CA PHE A 195 11.67 -10.90 8.94
C PHE A 195 12.50 -10.38 10.11
N LYS A 196 11.87 -9.95 11.21
CA LYS A 196 12.56 -9.24 12.30
C LYS A 196 13.74 -10.02 12.89
N LEU A 197 13.66 -11.35 12.94
CA LEU A 197 14.71 -12.23 13.45
C LEU A 197 15.83 -12.49 12.43
N ASP A 198 15.55 -12.25 11.15
CA ASP A 198 16.48 -12.51 10.05
C ASP A 198 17.31 -11.26 9.68
N LEU A 199 17.06 -10.12 10.35
CA LEU A 199 17.77 -8.88 10.08
C LEU A 199 19.12 -8.84 10.81
N PRO A 200 20.22 -8.48 10.12
CA PRO A 200 21.48 -8.19 10.79
C PRO A 200 21.34 -6.94 11.66
N GLU A 201 22.18 -6.83 12.70
CA GLU A 201 22.22 -5.65 13.58
C GLU A 201 22.44 -4.36 12.80
N ASN A 202 23.32 -4.41 11.79
CA ASN A 202 23.67 -3.30 10.93
C ASN A 202 23.28 -3.61 9.49
N TRP A 203 22.63 -2.65 8.85
CA TRP A 203 22.26 -2.68 7.44
C TRP A 203 22.25 -1.27 6.88
N LYS A 204 22.46 -1.10 5.58
CA LYS A 204 22.32 0.21 4.90
C LYS A 204 21.04 0.26 4.08
N THR A 205 20.73 -0.86 3.42
CA THR A 205 19.61 -1.00 2.51
C THR A 205 18.85 -2.29 2.77
N ILE A 206 17.53 -2.15 2.83
CA ILE A 206 16.60 -3.27 2.79
C ILE A 206 15.69 -3.09 1.59
N THR A 207 15.51 -4.13 0.78
CA THR A 207 14.50 -4.15 -0.30
C THR A 207 13.60 -5.35 -0.09
N ILE A 208 12.29 -5.13 -0.18
CA ILE A 208 11.28 -6.18 -0.07
C ILE A 208 10.50 -6.21 -1.38
N THR A 209 10.35 -7.40 -1.93
CA THR A 209 9.45 -7.67 -3.06
C THR A 209 8.40 -8.69 -2.65
N ASN A 210 7.19 -8.51 -3.16
CA ASN A 210 6.09 -9.44 -2.96
C ASN A 210 5.66 -9.89 -4.35
N ASN A 211 5.76 -11.18 -4.65
CA ASN A 211 5.32 -11.78 -5.90
C ASN A 211 4.15 -12.71 -5.61
N TYR A 212 3.18 -12.77 -6.51
CA TYR A 212 1.99 -13.60 -6.34
C TYR A 212 1.94 -14.67 -7.42
N ASN A 213 1.75 -15.92 -7.03
CA ASN A 213 1.44 -17.02 -7.92
C ASN A 213 0.00 -17.46 -7.67
N ILE A 214 -0.94 -16.99 -8.51
CA ILE A 214 -2.35 -17.32 -8.39
C ILE A 214 -2.64 -18.59 -9.17
N THR A 215 -2.99 -19.66 -8.47
CA THR A 215 -3.22 -20.98 -9.06
C THR A 215 -4.69 -21.24 -9.33
N ASN A 216 -5.59 -20.67 -8.52
CA ASN A 216 -7.02 -20.89 -8.64
C ASN A 216 -7.86 -19.62 -8.44
N ILE A 217 -9.03 -19.59 -9.09
CA ILE A 217 -10.03 -18.53 -8.95
C ILE A 217 -11.36 -19.18 -8.63
N ILE A 218 -11.89 -18.91 -7.44
CA ILE A 218 -13.20 -19.42 -7.01
C ILE A 218 -14.25 -18.39 -7.40
N ILE A 219 -15.10 -18.74 -8.36
CA ILE A 219 -16.17 -17.88 -8.83
C ILE A 219 -17.42 -18.10 -7.94
N PRO A 220 -18.04 -17.03 -7.40
CA PRO A 220 -19.25 -17.18 -6.60
C PRO A 220 -20.41 -17.68 -7.45
N LYS A 221 -21.23 -18.55 -6.87
CA LYS A 221 -22.46 -19.03 -7.50
C LYS A 221 -23.52 -17.91 -7.50
N ASN A 222 -24.41 -17.91 -8.48
CA ASN A 222 -25.60 -17.05 -8.55
C ASN A 222 -25.37 -15.55 -8.84
N ILE A 223 -24.22 -15.16 -9.40
CA ILE A 223 -24.01 -13.79 -9.91
C ILE A 223 -23.96 -13.84 -11.43
N GLN A 224 -24.84 -13.09 -12.11
CA GLN A 224 -24.87 -13.01 -13.58
C GLN A 224 -24.06 -11.83 -14.13
N ASP A 225 -23.90 -10.77 -13.34
CA ASP A 225 -23.08 -9.62 -13.74
C ASP A 225 -21.59 -10.01 -13.76
N SER A 226 -21.01 -10.03 -14.96
CA SER A 226 -19.60 -10.38 -15.20
C SER A 226 -18.59 -9.53 -14.42
N ARG A 227 -18.90 -8.26 -14.16
CA ARG A 227 -18.04 -7.36 -13.38
C ARG A 227 -18.14 -7.72 -11.90
N LEU A 228 -19.36 -7.92 -11.41
CA LEU A 228 -19.57 -8.30 -10.02
C LEU A 228 -18.97 -9.68 -9.72
N LEU A 229 -19.07 -10.62 -10.66
CA LEU A 229 -18.39 -11.92 -10.61
C LEU A 229 -16.89 -11.75 -10.41
N ARG A 230 -16.23 -10.88 -11.19
CA ARG A 230 -14.79 -10.61 -11.04
C ARG A 230 -14.46 -9.97 -9.69
N ILE A 231 -15.30 -9.03 -9.25
CA ILE A 231 -15.09 -8.33 -7.97
C ILE A 231 -15.31 -9.26 -6.78
N MET A 232 -16.10 -10.32 -6.91
CA MET A 232 -16.45 -11.23 -5.82
C MET A 232 -15.68 -12.56 -5.85
N ALA A 233 -15.01 -12.89 -6.96
CA ALA A 233 -14.26 -14.13 -7.10
C ALA A 233 -13.06 -14.19 -6.15
N LEU A 234 -12.82 -15.31 -5.48
CA LEU A 234 -11.66 -15.46 -4.59
C LEU A 234 -10.43 -15.92 -5.37
N ARG A 235 -9.24 -15.58 -4.88
CA ARG A 235 -7.94 -15.92 -5.47
C ARG A 235 -7.23 -16.82 -4.47
N GLU A 236 -6.83 -17.97 -4.96
CA GLU A 236 -6.03 -18.93 -4.21
C GLU A 236 -4.67 -19.08 -4.89
N GLY A 237 -3.63 -19.18 -4.08
CA GLY A 237 -2.27 -19.26 -4.59
C GLY A 237 -1.22 -19.09 -3.50
N GLN A 238 -0.09 -18.52 -3.87
CA GLN A 238 1.04 -18.26 -2.98
C GLN A 238 1.53 -16.83 -3.13
N MET A 239 1.88 -16.19 -2.01
CA MET A 239 2.69 -14.99 -1.97
C MET A 239 4.12 -15.37 -1.63
N LYS A 240 5.05 -15.10 -2.55
CA LYS A 240 6.48 -15.19 -2.33
C LYS A 240 7.01 -13.82 -1.96
N ARG A 241 7.60 -13.69 -0.77
CA ARG A 241 8.12 -12.44 -0.24
C ARG A 241 9.62 -12.57 -0.06
N THR A 242 10.37 -11.74 -0.78
CA THR A 242 11.83 -11.76 -0.79
C THR A 242 12.35 -10.51 -0.12
N LEU A 243 13.18 -10.71 0.90
CA LEU A 243 13.97 -9.70 1.58
C LEU A 243 15.37 -9.69 0.99
N ASN A 244 15.85 -8.52 0.59
CA ASN A 244 17.25 -8.28 0.23
C ASN A 244 17.85 -7.29 1.23
N VAL A 245 18.81 -7.72 2.04
CA VAL A 245 19.56 -6.87 2.97
C VAL A 245 20.98 -6.74 2.47
N ASP A 246 21.36 -5.55 2.01
CA ASP A 246 22.71 -5.26 1.50
C ASP A 246 23.28 -6.29 0.49
N GLY A 247 22.42 -6.96 -0.27
CA GLY A 247 22.78 -7.96 -1.27
C GLY A 247 22.42 -9.40 -0.88
N GLU A 248 22.19 -9.68 0.41
CA GLU A 248 21.82 -11.00 0.90
C GLU A 248 20.32 -11.23 0.79
N LEU A 249 19.92 -12.38 0.21
CA LEU A 249 18.53 -12.71 -0.07
C LEU A 249 17.97 -13.72 0.95
N ILE A 250 16.80 -13.42 1.49
CA ILE A 250 16.01 -14.30 2.35
C ILE A 250 14.59 -14.33 1.80
N GLU A 251 13.99 -15.52 1.72
CA GLU A 251 12.67 -15.71 1.12
C GLU A 251 11.71 -16.39 2.09
N LYS A 252 10.45 -15.93 2.07
CA LYS A 252 9.32 -16.57 2.77
C LYS A 252 8.16 -16.74 1.82
N GLU A 253 7.43 -17.84 1.97
CA GLU A 253 6.26 -18.14 1.17
C GLU A 253 5.03 -18.30 2.06
N TYR A 254 3.91 -17.77 1.60
CA TYR A 254 2.63 -17.82 2.28
C TYR A 254 1.56 -18.34 1.32
N SER A 255 0.87 -19.42 1.68
CA SER A 255 -0.35 -19.82 0.99
C SER A 255 -1.41 -18.74 1.21
N ILE A 256 -2.03 -18.24 0.14
CA ILE A 256 -3.02 -17.18 0.23
C ILE A 256 -4.37 -17.64 -0.31
N ARG A 257 -5.44 -17.25 0.39
CA ARG A 257 -6.83 -17.35 -0.06
C ARG A 257 -7.54 -16.04 0.22
N VAL A 258 -7.72 -15.23 -0.81
CA VAL A 258 -8.08 -13.80 -0.71
C VAL A 258 -9.14 -13.34 -1.68
#